data_AF-A0A7V4MTE9-F1
#
_entry.id   AF-A0A7V4MTE9-F1
#
_cell.length_a   1.000
_cell.length_b   1.000
_cell.length_c   1.000
_cell.angle_alpha   90.00
_cell.angle_beta   90.00
_cell.angle_gamma   90.00
#
_symmetry.space_group_name_H-M   'P 1'
#
loop_
_entity.id
_entity.type
_entity.pdbx_description
1 polymer ?
#
loop_
_entity_poly.entity_id
_entity_poly.type
_entity_poly.pdbx_seq_one_letter_code
_entity_poly.pdbx_strand_id
1 'polypeptide(L)' 'GPDLLVAPVTHQGMRSRRVYLPAGATWTDAWTDKQLDGGQWIDADAPLDRIPLYLRDGARLPIRNP' A
#
# COMPACT_ATOMS: atom_id res chain seq x y z
N GLY A 1 -7.83 -8.76 -6.26
CA GLY A 1 -8.92 -9.22 -5.39
C GLY A 1 -9.38 -8.08 -4.50
N PRO A 2 -10.43 -8.26 -3.69
CA PRO A 2 -10.97 -7.20 -2.84
C PRO A 2 -10.03 -6.77 -1.69
N ASP A 3 -9.05 -7.60 -1.34
CA ASP A 3 -8.26 -7.44 -0.10
C ASP A 3 -6.90 -6.77 -0.30
N LEU A 4 -6.48 -6.49 -1.54
CA LEU A 4 -5.17 -5.95 -1.86
C LEU A 4 -5.31 -4.70 -2.74
N LEU A 5 -4.78 -3.58 -2.26
CA LEU A 5 -4.56 -2.38 -3.04
C LEU A 5 -3.12 -2.37 -3.54
N VAL A 6 -2.96 -2.17 -4.86
CA VAL A 6 -1.66 -2.07 -5.54
C VAL A 6 -1.55 -0.67 -6.14
N ALA A 7 -0.45 0.04 -5.88
CA ALA A 7 -0.21 1.35 -6.47
C ALA A 7 1.16 1.40 -7.20
N PRO A 8 1.25 0.93 -8.45
CA PRO A 8 2.52 0.84 -9.18
C PRO A 8 3.16 2.22 -9.45
N VAL A 9 4.48 2.33 -9.42
CA VAL A 9 5.16 3.53 -9.94
C VAL A 9 5.28 3.40 -11.46
N THR A 10 4.75 4.36 -12.21
CA THR A 10 4.66 4.31 -13.67
C THR A 10 5.55 5.32 -14.39
N HIS A 11 6.33 6.11 -13.64
CA HIS A 11 7.23 7.12 -14.19
C HIS A 11 8.65 6.90 -13.66
N GLN A 12 9.63 7.07 -14.56
CA GLN A 12 11.04 6.92 -14.22
C GLN A 12 11.44 7.91 -13.10
N GLY A 13 12.26 7.44 -12.17
CA GLY A 13 12.87 8.29 -11.14
C GLY A 13 11.97 8.62 -9.96
N MET A 14 10.66 8.37 -10.01
CA MET A 14 9.78 8.53 -8.85
C MET A 14 10.19 7.59 -7.70
N ARG A 15 10.14 8.11 -6.48
CA ARG A 15 10.48 7.40 -5.23
C ARG A 15 9.36 7.45 -4.17
N SER A 16 8.28 8.15 -4.48
CA SER A 16 7.04 8.15 -3.73
C SER A 16 5.88 8.39 -4.70
N ARG A 17 4.65 8.14 -4.27
CA ARG A 17 3.45 8.54 -5.02
C ARG A 17 2.26 8.79 -4.10
N ARG A 18 1.38 9.68 -4.56
CA ARG A 18 0.05 9.83 -3.95
C ARG A 18 -0.79 8.57 -4.15
N VAL A 19 -1.34 8.05 -3.05
CA VAL A 19 -2.25 6.90 -3.02
C VAL A 19 -3.48 7.27 -2.22
N TYR A 20 -4.65 7.00 -2.78
CA TYR A 20 -5.91 7.08 -2.03
C TYR A 20 -6.18 5.73 -1.38
N LEU A 21 -6.36 5.72 -0.06
CA LEU A 21 -6.86 4.57 0.67
C LEU A 21 -8.39 4.67 0.73
N PRO A 22 -9.14 3.75 0.12
CA PRO A 22 -10.60 3.79 0.15
C PRO A 22 -11.16 3.77 1.57
N ALA A 23 -12.21 4.55 1.81
CA ALA A 23 -12.93 4.60 3.08
C ALA A 23 -13.59 3.26 3.44
N GLY A 24 -13.95 3.10 4.71
CA GLY A 24 -14.67 1.92 5.21
C GLY A 24 -13.81 0.67 5.38
N ALA A 25 -12.50 0.86 5.58
CA ALA A 25 -11.55 -0.18 5.94
C ALA A 25 -10.33 0.41 6.65
N THR A 26 -9.62 -0.44 7.38
CA THR A 26 -8.24 -0.18 7.79
C THR A 26 -7.30 -0.84 6.78
N TRP A 27 -6.22 -0.15 6.43
CA TRP A 27 -5.23 -0.59 5.46
C TRP A 27 -3.91 -0.81 6.16
N THR A 28 -3.30 -1.97 5.94
CA THR A 28 -1.98 -2.30 6.47
C THR A 28 -0.97 -2.21 5.35
N ASP A 29 0.06 -1.38 5.50
CA ASP A 29 1.19 -1.36 4.57
C ASP A 29 1.90 -2.71 4.62
N ALA A 30 1.87 -3.44 3.50
CA ALA A 30 2.50 -4.74 3.38
C ALA A 30 4.02 -4.67 3.59
N TRP A 31 4.60 -3.46 3.47
CA TRP A 31 5.89 -2.86 3.86
C TRP A 31 6.37 -2.99 5.29
N THR A 32 5.54 -2.50 6.17
CA THR A 32 5.99 -1.99 7.47
C THR A 32 5.08 -2.45 8.59
N ASP A 33 4.02 -3.19 8.24
CA ASP A 33 2.91 -3.56 9.10
C ASP A 33 2.20 -2.35 9.73
N LYS A 34 2.48 -1.14 9.22
CA LYS A 34 1.84 0.09 9.65
C LYS A 34 0.37 0.08 9.23
N GLN A 35 -0.50 0.27 10.20
CA GLN A 35 -1.93 0.44 9.96
C GLN A 35 -2.28 1.90 9.71
N LEU A 36 -3.19 2.11 8.77
CA LEU A 36 -3.67 3.40 8.29
C LEU A 36 -5.18 3.34 8.12
N ASP A 37 -5.88 4.39 8.52
CA ASP A 37 -7.32 4.49 8.27
C ASP A 37 -7.60 4.74 6.78
N GLY A 38 -8.70 4.17 6.27
CA GLY A 38 -9.22 4.51 4.95
C GLY A 38 -9.80 5.92 4.86
N GLY A 39 -10.15 6.33 3.65
CA GLY A 39 -10.81 7.59 3.36
C GLY A 39 -9.86 8.78 3.18
N GLN A 40 -8.56 8.52 3.02
CA GLN A 40 -7.54 9.56 2.96
C GLN A 40 -6.56 9.35 1.82
N TRP A 41 -5.94 10.44 1.39
CA TRP A 41 -4.77 10.42 0.53
C TRP A 41 -3.52 10.40 1.39
N ILE A 42 -2.57 9.53 1.04
CA ILE A 42 -1.24 9.48 1.64
C ILE A 42 -0.18 9.75 0.57
N ASP A 43 0.99 10.20 1.01
CA ASP A 43 2.22 10.10 0.22
C ASP A 43 2.91 8.79 0.59
N ALA A 44 2.90 7.84 -0.34
CA ALA A 44 3.39 6.50 -0.12
C ALA A 44 4.82 6.35 -0.65
N ASP A 45 5.72 5.87 0.21
CA ASP A 45 7.08 5.54 -0.18
C ASP A 45 7.10 4.44 -1.24
N ALA A 46 7.91 4.66 -2.28
CA ALA A 46 8.12 3.73 -3.38
C ALA A 46 9.61 3.68 -3.75
N PRO A 47 10.50 3.21 -2.84
CA PRO A 47 11.90 3.01 -3.18
C PRO A 47 12.05 1.97 -4.28
N LEU A 48 13.23 1.90 -4.89
CA LEU A 48 13.43 1.16 -6.15
C LEU A 48 13.08 -0.34 -6.06
N ASP A 49 13.19 -0.93 -4.88
CA ASP A 49 13.02 -2.35 -4.59
C ASP A 49 11.57 -2.76 -4.27
N ARG A 50 10.64 -1.81 -4.10
CA ARG A 50 9.24 -2.13 -3.76
C ARG A 50 8.25 -1.09 -4.26
N ILE A 51 7.04 -1.55 -4.57
CA ILE A 51 5.90 -0.69 -4.87
C ILE A 51 4.98 -0.59 -3.65
N PRO A 52 4.23 0.51 -3.46
CA PRO A 52 3.23 0.58 -2.40
C PRO A 52 2.15 -0.50 -2.55
N LEU A 53 1.98 -1.29 -1.48
CA LEU A 53 1.00 -2.38 -1.37
C LEU A 53 0.29 -2.27 -0.03
N TYR A 54 -1.04 -2.39 -0.03
CA TYR A 54 -1.83 -2.29 1.20
C TYR A 54 -2.86 -3.42 1.30
N LEU A 55 -2.93 -4.03 2.48
CA LEU A 55 -3.83 -5.13 2.82
C LEU A 55 -5.04 -4.60 3.57
N ARG A 56 -6.25 -4.99 3.13
CA ARG A 56 -7.53 -4.53 3.70
C ARG A 56 -7.89 -5.33 4.96
N ASP A 57 -8.36 -4.66 6.00
CA ASP A 57 -9.02 -5.24 7.20
C ASP A 57 -8.29 -6.45 7.81
N GLY A 58 -6.95 -6.38 7.87
CA GLY A 58 -6.11 -7.44 8.45
C GLY A 58 -5.91 -8.67 7.57
N ALA A 59 -6.19 -8.57 6.27
CA ALA A 59 -5.90 -9.64 5.31
C ALA A 59 -4.44 -10.10 5.38
N ARG A 60 -4.22 -11.42 5.27
CA ARG A 60 -2.89 -12.04 5.28
C ARG A 60 -2.62 -12.73 3.95
N LEU A 61 -1.73 -12.14 3.16
CA LEU A 61 -1.28 -12.68 1.88
C LEU A 61 0.23 -12.93 1.93
N PRO A 62 0.75 -13.95 1.23
CA PRO A 62 2.19 -14.21 1.14
C PRO A 62 2.84 -13.20 0.19
N ILE A 63 2.91 -11.94 0.61
CA ILE A 63 3.52 -10.83 -0.16
C ILE A 63 5.05 -10.87 -0.03
N ARG A 64 5.56 -11.41 1.09
CA ARG A 64 6.97 -11.48 1.42
C ARG A 64 7.35 -12.89 1.86
N ASN A 65 8.58 -13.28 1.55
CA ASN A 65 9.18 -14.45 2.18
C ASN A 65 9.59 -14.07 3.62
N PRO A 66 9.39 -14.95 4.62
CA PRO A 66 9.87 -14.73 5.98
C PRO A 66 11.39 -14.60 6.06
#